data_AF-A0A1E4F2S4-F1
#
_entry.id   AF-A0A1E4F2S4-F1
#
_cell.length_a   1.000
_cell.length_b   1.000
_cell.length_c   1.000
_cell.angle_alpha   90.00
_cell.angle_beta   90.00
_cell.angle_gamma   90.00
#
_symmetry.space_group_name_H-M   'P 1'
#
loop_
_entity.id
_entity.type
_entity.pdbx_description
1 polymer ?
#
loop_
_entity_poly.entity_id
_entity_poly.type
_entity_poly.pdbx_seq_one_letter_code
_entity_poly.pdbx_strand_id
1 'polypeptide(L)'
;MLKGIPPVLGPDLLATLRAMGHGDEIVIVDANFPATFLGPTTHRAEAISATDMLDAVLTLMPLDDFVDIAALGMAVVDDPDARPPVFAEFETIIAHHEPQARFATLERFAFYDRAKTACAIVQTGEGRLYGNIVLKKGVIRPSA
;
A
#
# COMPACT_ATOMS: atom_id res chain seq x y z
N MET A 1 -14.61 15.79 -5.39
CA MET A 1 -13.90 16.17 -4.15
C MET A 1 -14.88 16.17 -3.00
N LEU A 2 -14.43 15.77 -1.80
CA LEU A 2 -15.21 15.72 -0.58
C LEU A 2 -14.43 16.40 0.55
N LYS A 3 -15.12 16.90 1.59
CA LYS A 3 -14.45 17.52 2.75
C LYS A 3 -13.73 16.45 3.57
N GLY A 4 -12.46 16.67 3.90
CA GLY A 4 -11.68 15.75 4.74
C GLY A 4 -11.20 14.47 4.05
N ILE A 5 -11.37 14.35 2.72
CA ILE A 5 -10.88 13.20 1.95
C ILE A 5 -9.85 13.70 0.92
N PRO A 6 -8.64 13.13 0.88
CA PRO A 6 -7.63 13.49 -0.11
C PRO A 6 -8.19 13.35 -1.54
N PRO A 7 -8.03 14.37 -2.41
CA PRO A 7 -8.64 14.36 -3.74
C PRO A 7 -8.02 13.33 -4.70
N VAL A 8 -6.85 12.80 -4.37
CA VAL A 8 -6.19 11.72 -5.11
C VAL A 8 -6.91 10.38 -4.95
N LEU A 9 -7.73 10.23 -3.89
CA LEU A 9 -8.59 9.06 -3.71
C LEU A 9 -9.84 9.21 -4.57
N GLY A 10 -9.75 8.69 -5.80
CA GLY A 10 -10.87 8.65 -6.74
C GLY A 10 -12.06 7.81 -6.21
N PRO A 11 -13.25 7.96 -6.82
CA PRO A 11 -14.47 7.30 -6.35
C PRO A 11 -14.35 5.78 -6.29
N ASP A 12 -13.71 5.15 -7.28
CA ASP A 12 -13.56 3.70 -7.32
C ASP A 12 -12.60 3.19 -6.25
N LEU A 13 -11.50 3.91 -6.01
CA LEU A 13 -10.55 3.55 -4.95
C LEU A 13 -11.19 3.72 -3.57
N LEU A 14 -11.97 4.79 -3.36
CA LEU A 14 -12.73 4.98 -2.12
C LEU A 14 -13.75 3.85 -1.90
N ALA A 15 -14.44 3.42 -2.95
CA ALA A 15 -15.38 2.30 -2.87
C ALA A 15 -14.66 1.01 -2.48
N THR A 16 -13.53 0.69 -3.11
CA THR A 16 -12.67 -0.45 -2.76
C THR A 16 -12.21 -0.39 -1.30
N LEU A 17 -11.58 0.72 -0.87
CA LEU A 17 -11.11 0.90 0.50
C LEU A 17 -12.24 0.72 1.52
N ARG A 18 -13.44 1.22 1.20
CA ARG A 18 -14.61 1.10 2.09
C ARG A 18 -15.19 -0.32 2.15
N ALA A 19 -15.08 -1.06 1.05
CA ALA A 19 -15.58 -2.44 0.92
C ALA A 19 -14.65 -3.47 1.55
N MET A 20 -13.34 -3.22 1.58
CA MET A 20 -12.36 -4.10 2.24
C MET A 20 -12.73 -4.36 3.70
N GLY A 21 -12.63 -5.61 4.13
CA GLY A 21 -12.75 -6.06 5.51
C GLY A 21 -11.44 -5.99 6.28
N HIS A 22 -11.47 -6.40 7.54
CA HIS A 22 -10.25 -6.59 8.32
C HIS A 22 -9.46 -7.79 7.76
N GLY A 23 -8.16 -7.60 7.58
CA GLY A 23 -7.24 -8.59 7.04
C GLY A 23 -7.14 -8.58 5.52
N ASP A 24 -8.01 -7.86 4.82
CA ASP A 24 -7.88 -7.64 3.38
C ASP A 24 -6.65 -6.80 3.07
N GLU A 25 -6.07 -7.04 1.90
CA GLU A 25 -4.83 -6.38 1.47
C GLU A 25 -5.06 -5.56 0.21
N ILE A 26 -4.42 -4.39 0.15
CA ILE A 26 -4.33 -3.54 -1.04
C ILE A 26 -2.84 -3.31 -1.33
N VAL A 27 -2.46 -3.31 -2.60
CA VAL A 27 -1.06 -3.10 -3.00
C VAL A 27 -0.94 -1.79 -3.76
N ILE A 28 -0.04 -0.91 -3.33
CA ILE A 28 0.35 0.28 -4.09
C ILE A 28 1.65 -0.05 -4.80
N VAL A 29 1.70 0.16 -6.11
CA VAL A 29 2.82 -0.32 -6.94
C VAL A 29 3.38 0.77 -7.83
N ASP A 30 4.66 0.63 -8.14
CA ASP A 30 5.40 1.51 -9.03
C ASP A 30 5.00 1.34 -10.49
N ALA A 31 5.51 2.21 -11.36
CA ALA A 31 5.16 2.23 -12.78
C ALA A 31 5.62 0.97 -13.55
N ASN A 32 6.56 0.19 -13.02
CA ASN A 32 7.12 -0.99 -13.65
C ASN A 32 6.44 -2.30 -13.22
N PHE A 33 5.64 -2.26 -12.15
CA PHE A 33 4.98 -3.45 -11.63
C PHE A 33 3.88 -3.97 -12.60
N PRO A 34 3.73 -5.29 -12.79
CA PRO A 34 2.80 -5.86 -13.78
C PRO A 34 1.34 -5.93 -13.28
N ALA A 35 0.78 -4.84 -12.73
CA ALA A 35 -0.51 -4.88 -12.02
C ALA A 35 -1.69 -5.42 -12.87
N THR A 36 -1.82 -4.91 -14.09
CA THR A 36 -2.98 -5.16 -14.98
C THR A 36 -3.27 -6.65 -15.21
N PHE A 37 -2.24 -7.50 -15.20
CA PHE A 37 -2.37 -8.91 -15.56
C PHE A 37 -2.16 -9.87 -14.37
N LEU A 38 -2.12 -9.36 -13.13
CA LEU A 38 -1.95 -10.19 -11.93
C LEU A 38 -3.25 -10.77 -11.37
N GLY A 39 -4.41 -10.25 -11.78
CA GLY A 39 -5.73 -10.77 -11.40
C GLY A 39 -6.62 -9.77 -10.66
N PRO A 40 -6.16 -9.12 -9.58
CA PRO A 40 -6.98 -8.17 -8.83
C PRO A 40 -7.39 -6.94 -9.66
N THR A 41 -8.47 -6.29 -9.22
CA THR A 41 -8.89 -5.00 -9.77
C THR A 41 -7.74 -3.99 -9.67
N THR A 42 -7.40 -3.37 -10.80
CA THR A 42 -6.34 -2.35 -10.86
C THR A 42 -6.95 -0.95 -10.91
N HIS A 43 -6.63 -0.12 -9.91
CA HIS A 43 -6.90 1.31 -9.93
C HIS A 43 -5.69 2.05 -10.53
N ARG A 44 -5.89 2.80 -11.60
CA ARG A 44 -4.84 3.57 -12.27
C ARG A 44 -4.68 4.96 -11.65
N ALA A 45 -3.45 5.33 -11.32
CA ALA A 45 -3.08 6.60 -10.72
C ALA A 45 -1.72 7.07 -11.27
N GLU A 46 -1.54 7.09 -12.60
CA GLU A 46 -0.23 7.30 -13.25
C GLU A 46 0.42 8.66 -13.00
N ALA A 47 -0.32 9.65 -12.50
CA ALA A 47 0.20 10.97 -12.18
C ALA A 47 0.57 11.15 -10.70
N ILE A 48 0.41 10.12 -9.88
CA ILE A 48 0.59 10.17 -8.43
C ILE A 48 1.79 9.30 -8.05
N SER A 49 2.61 9.74 -7.08
CA SER A 49 3.70 8.93 -6.55
C SER A 49 3.18 7.81 -5.62
N ALA A 50 4.00 6.78 -5.38
CA ALA A 50 3.62 5.72 -4.44
C ALA A 50 3.50 6.26 -3.01
N THR A 51 4.34 7.24 -2.66
CA THR A 51 4.35 7.90 -1.36
C THR A 51 3.12 8.79 -1.14
N ASP A 52 2.71 9.59 -2.14
CA ASP A 52 1.50 10.41 -2.03
C ASP A 52 0.24 9.54 -1.96
N MET A 53 0.22 8.42 -2.69
CA MET A 53 -0.89 7.46 -2.63
C MET A 53 -0.92 6.74 -1.27
N LEU A 54 0.24 6.33 -0.74
CA LEU A 54 0.35 5.71 0.58
C LEU A 54 -0.17 6.65 1.68
N ASP A 55 0.30 7.89 1.69
CA ASP A 55 -0.13 8.92 2.63
C ASP A 55 -1.65 9.11 2.57
N ALA A 56 -2.20 9.28 1.36
CA ALA A 56 -3.63 9.44 1.17
C ALA A 56 -4.45 8.24 1.65
N VAL A 57 -4.03 7.01 1.33
CA VAL A 57 -4.70 5.78 1.78
C VAL A 57 -4.73 5.69 3.31
N LEU A 58 -3.61 5.97 3.97
CA LEU A 58 -3.50 5.88 5.44
C LEU A 58 -4.27 6.98 6.18
N THR A 59 -4.69 8.07 5.52
CA THR A 59 -5.64 9.02 6.13
C THR A 59 -7.01 8.39 6.45
N LEU A 60 -7.37 7.28 5.79
CA LEU A 60 -8.70 6.65 5.91
C LEU A 60 -8.63 5.19 6.36
N MET A 61 -7.61 4.44 5.95
CA MET A 61 -7.52 3.00 6.17
C MET A 61 -6.60 2.68 7.34
N PRO A 62 -7.11 2.09 8.43
CA PRO A 62 -6.24 1.66 9.53
C PRO A 62 -5.37 0.48 9.09
N LEU A 63 -4.15 0.40 9.62
CA LEU A 63 -3.32 -0.80 9.49
C LEU A 63 -3.67 -1.87 10.53
N ASP A 64 -3.43 -3.13 10.17
CA ASP A 64 -3.75 -4.29 10.99
C ASP A 64 -2.81 -4.43 12.20
N ASP A 65 -3.36 -4.27 13.41
CA ASP A 65 -2.66 -4.43 14.70
C ASP A 65 -2.70 -5.86 15.26
N PHE A 66 -3.30 -6.82 14.53
CA PHE A 66 -3.32 -8.25 14.89
C PHE A 66 -2.19 -9.06 14.25
N VAL A 67 -1.35 -8.41 13.44
CA VAL A 67 -0.18 -9.01 12.81
C VAL A 67 1.08 -8.22 13.15
N ASP A 68 2.24 -8.89 13.15
CA ASP A 68 3.51 -8.23 13.47
C ASP A 68 3.87 -7.13 12.44
N ILE A 69 3.57 -7.37 11.16
CA ILE A 69 3.87 -6.47 10.05
C ILE A 69 2.66 -6.36 9.11
N ALA A 70 2.06 -5.17 9.06
CA ALA A 70 0.92 -4.86 8.17
C ALA A 70 1.33 -4.08 6.90
N ALA A 71 2.58 -3.63 6.82
CA ALA A 71 3.12 -2.86 5.70
C ALA A 71 4.40 -3.52 5.17
N LEU A 72 4.37 -4.02 3.93
CA LEU A 72 5.42 -4.86 3.36
C LEU A 72 5.86 -4.33 2.01
N GLY A 73 7.12 -3.94 1.88
CA GLY A 73 7.76 -3.62 0.61
C GLY A 73 8.31 -4.83 -0.13
N MET A 74 8.78 -4.63 -1.36
CA MET A 74 9.51 -5.67 -2.11
C MET A 74 11.01 -5.55 -1.88
N ALA A 75 11.67 -6.60 -1.40
CA ALA A 75 13.11 -6.66 -1.22
C ALA A 75 13.85 -6.53 -2.56
N VAL A 76 15.06 -5.97 -2.51
CA VAL A 76 15.92 -5.85 -3.70
C VAL A 76 16.44 -7.23 -4.08
N VAL A 77 16.36 -7.56 -5.37
CA VAL A 77 16.83 -8.85 -5.90
C VAL A 77 18.35 -8.94 -5.68
N ASP A 78 18.80 -10.08 -5.15
CA ASP A 78 20.20 -10.37 -4.80
C ASP A 78 20.81 -9.50 -3.68
N ASP A 79 20.04 -8.57 -3.09
CA ASP A 79 20.47 -7.73 -1.94
C ASP A 79 19.30 -7.38 -1.01
N PRO A 80 18.77 -8.33 -0.21
CA PRO A 80 17.58 -8.10 0.62
C PRO A 80 17.73 -6.99 1.67
N ASP A 81 18.97 -6.69 2.07
CA ASP A 81 19.31 -5.67 3.07
C ASP A 81 19.40 -4.26 2.47
N ALA A 82 19.38 -4.13 1.14
CA ALA A 82 19.35 -2.84 0.48
C ALA A 82 18.14 -2.01 0.90
N ARG A 83 18.38 -0.71 1.09
CA ARG A 83 17.37 0.28 1.47
C ARG A 83 17.28 1.38 0.40
N PRO A 84 16.57 1.16 -0.72
CA PRO A 84 16.23 2.21 -1.66
C PRO A 84 15.60 3.42 -0.96
N PRO A 85 15.83 4.67 -1.45
CA PRO A 85 15.34 5.88 -0.77
C PRO A 85 13.84 5.88 -0.47
N VAL A 86 13.02 5.28 -1.34
CA VAL A 86 11.55 5.20 -1.17
C VAL A 86 11.14 4.48 0.12
N PHE A 87 11.96 3.57 0.66
CA PHE A 87 11.64 2.87 1.91
C PHE A 87 11.65 3.79 3.13
N ALA A 88 12.61 4.73 3.21
CA ALA A 88 12.65 5.68 4.31
C ALA A 88 11.42 6.61 4.29
N GLU A 89 10.93 6.94 3.10
CA GLU A 89 9.69 7.72 2.93
C GLU A 89 8.46 6.90 3.34
N PHE A 90 8.38 5.62 2.94
CA PHE A 90 7.32 4.73 3.42
C PHE A 90 7.33 4.59 4.95
N GLU A 91 8.48 4.34 5.56
CA GLU A 91 8.63 4.27 7.02
C GLU A 91 8.15 5.56 7.71
N THR A 92 8.51 6.72 7.16
CA THR A 92 8.10 8.03 7.69
C THR A 92 6.59 8.21 7.61
N ILE A 93 5.98 7.89 6.48
CA ILE A 93 4.53 8.02 6.26
C ILE A 93 3.76 7.05 7.16
N ILE A 94 4.21 5.78 7.25
CA ILE A 94 3.59 4.78 8.12
C ILE A 94 3.67 5.23 9.57
N ALA A 95 4.83 5.67 10.05
CA ALA A 95 4.98 6.12 11.43
C ALA A 95 4.13 7.36 11.76
N HIS A 96 3.82 8.20 10.78
CA HIS A 96 2.96 9.37 10.96
C HIS A 96 1.50 8.97 11.22
N HIS A 97 0.95 8.05 10.43
CA HIS A 97 -0.46 7.63 10.54
C HIS A 97 -0.67 6.50 11.55
N GLU A 98 0.29 5.59 11.66
CA GLU A 98 0.22 4.35 12.42
C GLU A 98 1.51 4.15 13.24
N PRO A 99 1.71 4.89 14.35
CA PRO A 99 2.98 4.95 15.07
C PRO A 99 3.48 3.61 15.64
N GLN A 100 2.60 2.61 15.77
CA GLN A 100 2.96 1.27 16.24
C GLN A 100 3.24 0.29 15.10
N ALA A 101 2.87 0.63 13.87
CA ALA A 101 3.10 -0.20 12.70
C ALA A 101 4.57 -0.18 12.31
N ARG A 102 5.02 -1.29 11.72
CA ARG A 102 6.39 -1.48 11.24
C ARG A 102 6.36 -1.75 9.75
N PHE A 103 7.43 -1.33 9.08
CA PHE A 103 7.70 -1.68 7.69
C PHE A 103 8.71 -2.81 7.64
N ALA A 104 8.45 -3.80 6.77
CA ALA A 104 9.43 -4.83 6.42
C ALA A 104 9.39 -5.10 4.92
N THR A 105 10.19 -6.06 4.44
CA THR A 105 10.24 -6.44 3.03
C THR A 105 9.97 -7.93 2.84
N LEU A 106 9.44 -8.27 1.67
CA LEU A 106 9.27 -9.64 1.18
C LEU A 106 10.18 -9.89 -0.01
N GLU A 107 10.64 -11.13 -0.18
CA GLU A 107 11.25 -11.58 -1.43
C GLU A 107 10.29 -11.31 -2.62
N ARG A 108 10.84 -11.01 -3.80
CA ARG A 108 10.10 -10.56 -4.98
C ARG A 108 8.95 -11.48 -5.40
N PHE A 109 9.16 -12.80 -5.45
CA PHE A 109 8.10 -13.73 -5.81
C PHE A 109 7.07 -13.89 -4.70
N ALA A 110 7.49 -13.87 -3.43
CA ALA A 110 6.55 -13.81 -2.30
C ALA A 110 5.68 -12.54 -2.35
N PHE A 111 6.24 -11.40 -2.77
CA PHE A 111 5.48 -10.17 -3.00
C PHE A 111 4.47 -10.35 -4.15
N TYR A 112 4.86 -10.97 -5.27
CA TYR A 112 3.92 -11.25 -6.37
C TYR A 112 2.79 -12.17 -5.94
N ASP A 113 3.07 -13.22 -5.18
CA ASP A 113 2.05 -14.15 -4.73
C ASP A 113 1.04 -13.46 -3.80
N ARG A 114 1.52 -12.56 -2.94
CA ARG A 114 0.66 -11.72 -2.10
C ARG A 114 -0.15 -10.72 -2.90
N ALA A 115 0.46 -10.10 -3.91
CA ALA A 115 -0.22 -9.16 -4.79
C ALA A 115 -1.33 -9.82 -5.61
N LYS A 116 -1.17 -11.08 -6.06
CA LYS A 116 -2.23 -11.82 -6.78
C LYS A 116 -3.47 -12.08 -5.93
N THR A 117 -3.33 -12.15 -4.61
CA THR A 117 -4.44 -12.44 -3.68
C THR A 117 -4.98 -11.19 -3.00
N ALA A 118 -4.42 -10.00 -3.27
CA ALA A 118 -4.93 -8.74 -2.75
C ALA A 118 -6.32 -8.40 -3.31
N CYS A 119 -7.09 -7.60 -2.59
CA CYS A 119 -8.39 -7.12 -3.05
C CYS A 119 -8.28 -6.21 -4.27
N ALA A 120 -7.23 -5.38 -4.29
CA ALA A 120 -6.96 -4.49 -5.40
C ALA A 120 -5.48 -4.10 -5.46
N ILE A 121 -5.06 -3.62 -6.62
CA ILE A 121 -3.75 -3.02 -6.86
C ILE A 121 -3.96 -1.58 -7.31
N VAL A 122 -3.24 -0.63 -6.74
CA VAL A 122 -3.18 0.76 -7.18
C VAL A 122 -1.87 0.95 -7.94
N GLN A 123 -1.94 1.06 -9.26
CA GLN A 123 -0.76 1.34 -10.07
C GLN A 123 -0.53 2.84 -10.18
N THR A 124 0.59 3.28 -9.61
CA THR A 124 1.00 4.68 -9.54
C THR A 124 1.94 5.07 -10.68
N GLY A 125 2.29 6.35 -10.74
CA GLY A 125 3.34 6.90 -11.60
C GLY A 125 4.74 6.86 -10.99
N GLU A 126 4.94 6.15 -9.87
CA GLU A 126 6.22 6.10 -9.19
C GLU A 126 7.31 5.55 -10.11
N GLY A 127 8.31 6.38 -10.41
CA GLY A 127 9.43 6.05 -11.29
C GLY A 127 10.61 5.42 -10.55
N ARG A 128 10.69 5.57 -9.21
CA ARG A 128 11.73 4.96 -8.39
C ARG A 128 11.50 3.45 -8.30
N LEU A 129 12.57 2.67 -8.41
CA LEU A 129 12.52 1.22 -8.32
C LEU A 129 12.15 0.78 -6.89
N TYR A 130 11.49 -0.37 -6.80
CA TYR A 130 11.02 -0.96 -5.54
C TYR A 130 9.99 -0.08 -4.80
N GLY A 131 9.31 0.81 -5.51
CA GLY A 131 8.22 1.64 -4.98
C GLY A 131 6.90 0.87 -4.79
N ASN A 132 6.99 -0.37 -4.35
CA ASN A 132 5.85 -1.28 -4.18
C ASN A 132 5.65 -1.56 -2.69
N ILE A 133 4.40 -1.48 -2.22
CA ILE A 133 4.04 -1.74 -0.83
C ILE A 133 2.66 -2.43 -0.74
N VAL A 134 2.61 -3.51 0.02
CA VAL A 134 1.37 -4.17 0.45
C VAL A 134 0.93 -3.56 1.78
N LEU A 135 -0.35 -3.25 1.90
CA LEU A 135 -0.98 -2.77 3.13
C LEU A 135 -2.10 -3.72 3.54
N LYS A 136 -2.09 -4.17 4.80
CA LYS A 136 -3.14 -5.00 5.40
C LYS A 136 -4.06 -4.15 6.25
N LYS A 137 -5.36 -4.21 5.95
CA LYS A 137 -6.38 -3.40 6.62
C LYS A 137 -6.70 -3.92 8.03
N GLY A 138 -6.65 -3.02 9.00
CA GLY A 138 -6.98 -3.28 10.40
C GLY A 138 -8.45 -3.05 10.75
N VAL A 139 -8.68 -2.76 12.02
CA VAL A 139 -10.00 -2.50 12.60
C VAL A 139 -10.10 -1.07 13.13
N ILE A 140 -11.29 -0.49 13.03
CA ILE A 140 -11.64 0.72 13.79
C ILE A 140 -12.39 0.26 15.02
N ARG A 141 -11.85 0.55 16.21
CA ARG A 141 -12.49 0.18 17.47
C ARG A 141 -13.69 1.09 17.72
N PRO A 142 -14.85 0.55 18.14
CA PRO A 142 -15.96 1.40 18.57
C PRO A 142 -15.48 2.35 19.66
N SER A 143 -15.80 3.64 19.53
CA SER A 143 -15.65 4.58 20.63
C SER A 143 -16.50 4.07 21.80
N ALA A 144 -15.90 3.98 22.99
CA ALA A 144 -16.61 3.71 24.23
C ALA A 144 -17.67 4.79 24.51
#